data_AF-A0A0C9Z6F5-F1
#
_entry.id   AF-A0A0C9Z6F5-F1
#
_cell.length_a   1.000
_cell.length_b   1.000
_cell.length_c   1.000
_cell.angle_alpha   90.00
_cell.angle_beta   90.00
_cell.angle_gamma   90.00
#
_symmetry.space_group_name_H-M   'P 1'
#
loop_
_entity.id
_entity.type
_entity.pdbx_description
1 polymer ?
#
loop_
_entity_poly.entity_id
_entity_poly.type
_entity_poly.pdbx_seq_one_letter_code
_entity_poly.pdbx_strand_id
1 'polypeptide(L)' 'RAIMLVSTSLNTNDWKQLSFPSSDVVVIQLSSPVGKCTIFNIYNDGKKQDTI' A
#
# COMPACT_ATOMS: atom_id res chain seq x y z
N ARG A 1 -11.02 -1.82 6.73
CA ARG A 1 -11.16 -0.66 5.81
C ARG A 1 -10.08 0.35 6.19
N ALA A 2 -9.25 0.80 5.27
CA ALA A 2 -8.16 1.73 5.54
C ALA A 2 -8.16 2.89 4.54
N ILE A 3 -7.68 4.05 4.96
CA ILE A 3 -7.45 5.21 4.09
C ILE A 3 -5.95 5.42 3.97
N MET A 4 -5.45 5.55 2.74
CA MET A 4 -4.07 5.92 2.45
C MET A 4 -4.10 7.25 1.71
N LEU A 5 -3.50 8.28 2.28
CA LEU A 5 -3.33 9.59 1.64
C LEU A 5 -1.91 9.66 1.09
N VAL A 6 -1.79 9.95 -0.20
CA VAL A 6 -0.51 10.06 -0.90
C VAL A 6 -0.35 11.51 -1.37
N SER A 7 0.85 12.07 -1.18
CA SER A 7 1.17 13.43 -1.64
C SER A 7 0.95 13.57 -3.14
N THR A 8 0.36 14.69 -3.56
CA THR A 8 0.22 15.04 -4.99
C THR A 8 1.55 15.31 -5.68
N SER A 9 2.64 15.48 -4.92
CA SER A 9 4.00 15.57 -5.48
C SER A 9 4.51 14.23 -6.04
N LEU A 10 3.85 13.12 -5.71
CA LEU A 10 4.14 11.81 -6.30
C LEU A 10 3.24 11.59 -7.51
N ASN A 11 3.79 11.08 -8.60
CA ASN A 11 2.99 10.68 -9.76
C ASN A 11 2.14 9.46 -9.37
N THR A 12 0.86 9.69 -9.13
CA THR A 12 -0.13 8.67 -8.83
C THR A 12 -1.05 8.40 -10.02
N ASN A 13 -0.76 8.89 -11.23
CA ASN A 13 -1.62 8.64 -12.40
C ASN A 13 -1.63 7.17 -12.81
N ASP A 14 -0.56 6.43 -12.50
CA ASP A 14 -0.40 5.03 -12.85
C ASP A 14 -0.18 4.19 -11.58
N TRP A 15 -1.21 4.16 -10.73
CA TRP A 15 -1.23 3.36 -9.51
C TRP A 15 -2.10 2.12 -9.67
N LYS A 16 -1.75 1.05 -8.96
CA LYS A 16 -2.58 -0.14 -8.82
C LYS A 16 -2.51 -0.70 -7.41
N GLN A 17 -3.61 -1.29 -6.95
CA GLN A 17 -3.60 -2.11 -5.76
C GLN A 17 -3.07 -3.51 -6.09
N LEU A 18 -2.20 -4.05 -5.24
CA LEU A 18 -1.72 -5.43 -5.35
C LEU A 18 -2.50 -6.31 -4.36
N SER A 19 -2.81 -7.53 -4.78
CA SER A 19 -3.40 -8.54 -3.89
C SER A 19 -2.40 -8.92 -2.80
N PHE A 20 -2.89 -9.02 -1.56
CA PHE A 20 -2.09 -9.46 -0.43
C PHE A 20 -2.92 -10.43 0.43
N PRO A 21 -2.33 -11.51 0.98
CA PRO A 21 -3.05 -12.54 1.73
C PRO A 21 -3.40 -12.11 3.17
N SER A 22 -3.77 -10.84 3.39
CA SER A 22 -4.26 -10.33 4.67
C SER A 22 -5.17 -9.13 4.44
N SER A 23 -6.29 -9.08 5.16
CA SER A 23 -7.21 -7.94 5.14
C SER A 23 -6.66 -6.71 5.86
N ASP A 24 -5.62 -6.88 6.67
CA ASP A 24 -4.98 -5.81 7.46
C ASP A 24 -3.89 -5.08 6.67
N VAL A 25 -3.56 -5.57 5.47
CA VAL A 25 -2.54 -5.00 4.61
C VAL A 25 -3.16 -4.50 3.32
N VAL A 26 -2.98 -3.20 3.05
CA VAL A 26 -3.27 -2.60 1.74
C VAL A 26 -1.96 -2.30 1.05
N VAL A 27 -1.75 -2.90 -0.11
CA VAL A 27 -0.54 -2.70 -0.92
C VAL A 27 -0.92 -1.92 -2.18
N ILE A 28 -0.26 -0.78 -2.42
CA ILE A 28 -0.34 -0.09 -3.70
C ILE A 28 1.03 -0.01 -4.35
N GLN A 29 1.05 -0.01 -5.68
CA GLN A 29 2.24 0.24 -6.47
C GLN A 29 2.01 1.45 -7.35
N LEU A 30 2.85 2.47 -7.18
CA LEU A 30 2.98 3.62 -8.05
C LEU A 30 4.01 3.28 -9.13
N SER A 31 3.66 3.52 -10.40
CA SER A 31 4.57 3.34 -11.53
C SER A 31 5.01 4.70 -12.07
N SER A 32 6.29 4.80 -12.40
CA SER A 32 6.88 5.97 -13.05
C SER A 32 7.94 5.54 -14.07
N PRO A 33 8.34 6.41 -15.01
CA PRO A 33 9.40 6.08 -15.97
C PRO A 33 10.73 5.70 -15.32
N VAL A 34 11.00 6.19 -14.11
CA VAL A 34 12.24 5.93 -13.36
C VAL A 34 12.15 4.69 -12.47
N GLY A 35 10.98 4.06 -12.35
CA GLY A 35 10.80 2.83 -11.58
C GLY A 35 9.46 2.73 -10.86
N LYS A 36 9.38 1.75 -9.97
CA LYS A 36 8.18 1.41 -9.20
C LYS A 36 8.41 1.71 -7.72
N CYS A 37 7.42 2.35 -7.10
CA CYS A 37 7.35 2.53 -5.65
C CYS A 37 6.19 1.68 -5.12
N THR A 38 6.48 0.76 -4.19
CA THR A 38 5.43 -0.07 -3.58
C THR A 38 5.25 0.35 -2.13
N ILE A 39 4.03 0.71 -1.75
CA ILE A 39 3.67 1.22 -0.44
C ILE A 39 2.80 0.18 0.26
N PHE A 40 3.20 -0.20 1.47
CA PHE A 40 2.47 -1.12 2.34
C PHE A 40 1.84 -0.31 3.48
N ASN A 41 0.51 -0.30 3.55
CA ASN A 41 -0.22 0.19 4.71
C ASN A 41 -0.64 -1.02 5.55
N ILE A 42 0.01 -1.19 6.69
CA ILE A 42 -0.15 -2.33 7.58
C ILE A 42 -0.89 -1.86 8.82
N TYR A 43 -2.09 -2.36 9.02
CA TYR A 43 -2.81 -2.21 10.27
C TYR A 43 -2.26 -3.20 11.31
N ASN A 44 -1.96 -2.72 12.51
CA ASN A 44 -1.52 -3.54 13.63
C ASN A 44 -2.34 -3.17 14.87
N ASP A 45 -3.09 -4.13 15.40
CA ASP A 45 -3.91 -3.97 16.61
C ASP A 45 -3.16 -4.30 17.91
N GLY A 46 -1.91 -4.77 17.81
CA GLY A 46 -1.03 -5.15 18.91
C GLY A 46 -1.46 -6.42 19.65
N LYS A 47 -2.48 -7.14 19.17
CA LYS A 47 -3.08 -8.31 19.82
C LYS A 47 -2.84 -9.61 19.07
N LYS A 48 -2.42 -9.54 17.81
CA LYS A 48 -2.11 -10.69 16.96
C LYS A 48 -0.82 -10.46 16.18
N GLN A 49 -0.09 -11.55 15.92
CA GLN A 49 1.18 -11.56 15.18
C GLN A 49 0.99 -12.16 13.77
N ASP A 50 -0.25 -12.36 13.32
CA ASP A 50 -0.58 -13.12 12.11
C ASP A 50 -0.47 -12.27 10.81
N THR A 51 0.29 -11.18 10.84
CA THR A 51 0.36 -10.22 9.72
C THR A 51 1.16 -10.75 8.52
N ILE A 52 1.92 -11.85 8.67
CA ILE A 52 2.77 -12.46 7.63
C ILE A 52 2.57 -13.97 7.60
#